data_AF-A0A6L7NE95-F1
#
_entry.id   AF-A0A6L7NE95-F1
#
_cell.length_a   1.000
_cell.length_b   1.000
_cell.length_c   1.000
_cell.angle_alpha   90.00
_cell.angle_beta   90.00
_cell.angle_gamma   90.00
#
_symmetry.space_group_name_H-M   'P 1'
#
loop_
_entity.id
_entity.type
_entity.pdbx_description
1 polymer ?
#
loop_
_entity_poly.entity_id
_entity_poly.type
_entity_poly.pdbx_seq_one_letter_code
_entity_poly.pdbx_strand_id
1 'polypeptide(L)'
;MLNGGLKVRERVGEAADAFRASPFWESMFRPGSPFKRGYSDSPRNRSYVIMNNVLYHLHPVKVKRHAVRLSYTLCLGGLSFFLFILLTITGIFLMFYYRPTAPAAYIDVEALSTSVAFGSLVRNLHRWGAHLMVLTVFLHMSRVFYHGAYKPP
;
A
#
# COMPACT_ATOMS: atom_id res chain seq x y z
N MET A 1 -23.02 7.82 44.03
CA MET A 1 -23.24 7.32 42.65
C MET A 1 -21.96 7.26 41.79
N LEU A 2 -20.73 7.22 42.37
CA LEU A 2 -19.47 7.29 41.61
C LEU A 2 -18.78 5.92 41.38
N ASN A 3 -19.32 4.82 41.92
CA ASN A 3 -18.66 3.52 41.93
C ASN A 3 -18.88 2.69 40.64
N GLY A 4 -19.93 2.99 39.87
CA GLY A 4 -20.24 2.29 38.62
C GLY A 4 -19.27 2.61 37.47
N GLY A 5 -18.86 3.88 37.35
CA GLY A 5 -17.97 4.33 36.28
C GLY A 5 -16.53 3.80 36.41
N LEU A 6 -16.04 3.67 37.64
CA LEU A 6 -14.71 3.10 37.93
C LEU A 6 -14.66 1.60 37.57
N LYS A 7 -15.69 0.86 38.00
CA LYS A 7 -15.82 -0.58 37.69
C LYS A 7 -15.95 -0.85 36.19
N VAL A 8 -16.67 0.00 35.45
CA VAL A 8 -16.77 -0.11 33.98
C VAL A 8 -15.44 0.19 33.30
N ARG A 9 -14.69 1.21 33.73
CA ARG A 9 -13.36 1.51 33.17
C ARG A 9 -12.35 0.41 33.45
N GLU A 10 -12.43 -0.21 34.63
CA GLU A 10 -11.60 -1.35 35.02
C GLU A 10 -11.92 -2.58 34.16
N ARG A 11 -13.21 -2.90 33.98
CA ARG A 11 -13.65 -3.99 33.07
C ARG A 11 -13.32 -3.75 31.60
N VAL A 12 -13.38 -2.50 31.14
CA VAL A 12 -12.96 -2.12 29.77
C VAL A 12 -11.44 -2.24 29.62
N GLY A 13 -10.67 -1.88 30.65
CA GLY A 13 -9.23 -2.11 30.68
C GLY A 13 -8.89 -3.60 30.60
N GLU A 14 -9.52 -4.41 31.45
CA GLU A 14 -9.33 -5.86 31.52
C GLU A 14 -9.74 -6.57 30.21
N ALA A 15 -10.87 -6.19 29.61
CA ALA A 15 -11.31 -6.72 28.32
C ALA A 15 -10.39 -6.30 27.17
N ALA A 16 -9.89 -5.06 27.18
CA ALA A 16 -8.94 -4.59 26.19
C ALA A 16 -7.56 -5.26 26.34
N ASP A 17 -7.15 -5.58 27.57
CA ASP A 17 -5.91 -6.31 27.84
C ASP A 17 -6.04 -7.79 27.51
N ALA A 18 -7.22 -8.40 27.72
CA ALA A 18 -7.55 -9.74 27.25
C ALA A 18 -7.56 -9.84 25.71
N PHE A 19 -8.08 -8.82 25.01
CA PHE A 19 -8.03 -8.75 23.55
C PHE A 19 -6.59 -8.59 23.02
N ARG A 20 -5.77 -7.79 23.70
CA ARG A 20 -4.35 -7.61 23.37
C ARG A 20 -3.50 -8.84 23.67
N ALA A 21 -3.90 -9.66 24.64
CA ALA A 21 -3.27 -10.95 24.94
C ALA A 21 -3.78 -12.10 24.06
N SER A 22 -4.71 -11.83 23.12
CA SER A 22 -5.20 -12.89 22.23
C SER A 22 -4.08 -13.42 21.32
N PRO A 23 -4.06 -14.73 20.99
CA PRO A 23 -3.04 -15.31 20.11
C PRO A 23 -2.95 -14.62 18.74
N PHE A 24 -4.10 -14.13 18.26
CA PHE A 24 -4.20 -13.32 17.05
C PHE A 24 -3.49 -11.97 17.19
N TRP A 25 -3.79 -11.20 18.25
CA TRP A 25 -3.18 -9.89 18.50
C TRP A 25 -1.69 -9.99 18.83
N GLU A 26 -1.27 -10.99 19.60
CA GLU A 26 0.15 -11.28 19.84
C GLU A 26 0.87 -11.74 18.57
N SER A 27 0.22 -12.46 17.66
CA SER A 27 0.85 -12.85 16.39
C SER A 27 1.02 -11.66 15.43
N MET A 28 0.06 -10.72 15.44
CA MET A 28 0.06 -9.54 14.59
C MET A 28 0.93 -8.41 15.15
N PHE A 29 1.02 -8.30 16.48
CA PHE A 29 1.81 -7.33 17.23
C PHE A 29 2.59 -8.01 18.37
N ARG A 30 3.54 -8.87 17.99
CA ARG A 30 4.41 -9.61 18.92
C ARG A 30 5.09 -8.70 19.97
N PRO A 31 5.35 -9.18 21.21
CA PRO A 31 5.87 -8.32 22.28
C PRO A 31 7.21 -7.70 21.88
N GLY A 32 7.24 -6.37 21.80
CA GLY A 32 8.35 -5.60 21.23
C GLY A 32 7.90 -4.33 20.49
N SER A 33 6.60 -4.14 20.31
CA SER A 33 6.06 -2.88 19.79
C SER A 33 6.39 -1.69 20.69
N PRO A 34 6.55 -0.47 20.13
CA PRO A 34 6.77 0.76 20.91
C PRO A 34 5.61 1.11 21.86
N PHE A 35 4.51 0.35 21.83
CA PHE A 35 3.32 0.55 22.65
C PHE A 35 3.41 -0.12 24.03
N LYS A 36 4.47 -0.89 24.33
CA LYS A 36 4.68 -1.46 25.68
C LYS A 36 5.42 -0.47 26.59
N ARG A 37 4.94 -0.33 27.83
CA ARG A 37 5.59 0.45 28.89
C ARG A 37 6.93 -0.22 29.24
N GLY A 38 8.07 0.45 28.97
CA GLY A 38 9.44 -0.08 29.21
C GLY A 38 10.25 -0.47 27.97
N TYR A 39 9.85 -0.02 26.77
CA TYR A 39 10.60 -0.24 25.53
C TYR A 39 12.01 0.40 25.59
N SER A 40 13.06 -0.40 25.34
CA SER A 40 14.43 0.07 25.21
C SER A 40 14.85 0.12 23.74
N ASP A 41 15.27 1.29 23.29
CA ASP A 41 15.44 1.65 21.88
C ASP A 41 16.81 1.27 21.29
N SER A 42 17.28 0.05 21.58
CA SER A 42 18.57 -0.42 21.07
C SER A 42 18.51 -0.77 19.56
N PRO A 43 19.59 -0.57 18.78
CA PRO A 43 19.63 -0.96 17.37
C PRO A 43 19.30 -2.43 17.11
N ARG A 44 19.66 -3.31 18.05
CA ARG A 44 19.40 -4.76 18.01
C ARG A 44 17.93 -5.09 18.27
N ASN A 45 17.30 -4.42 19.24
CA ASN A 45 15.88 -4.65 19.55
C ASN A 45 14.96 -4.23 18.39
N ARG A 46 15.27 -3.10 17.73
CA ARG A 46 14.54 -2.63 16.54
C ARG A 46 14.56 -3.64 15.37
N SER A 47 15.72 -4.27 15.11
CA SER A 47 15.80 -5.31 14.08
C SER A 47 15.01 -6.57 14.45
N TYR A 48 15.03 -6.98 15.73
CA TYR A 48 14.26 -8.14 16.19
C TYR A 48 12.75 -7.94 16.08
N VAL A 49 12.24 -6.74 16.35
CA VAL A 49 10.82 -6.40 16.23
C VAL A 49 10.36 -6.45 14.77
N ILE A 50 11.24 -6.06 13.84
CA ILE A 50 10.93 -6.00 12.42
C ILE A 50 11.04 -7.37 11.74
N MET A 51 11.99 -8.21 12.12
CA MET A 51 12.14 -9.57 11.58
C MET A 51 11.08 -10.56 12.09
N ASN A 52 10.50 -10.32 13.26
CA ASN A 52 9.51 -11.22 13.88
C ASN A 52 8.06 -10.83 13.61
N ASN A 53 7.81 -9.79 12.80
CA ASN A 53 6.46 -9.31 12.54
C ASN A 53 6.24 -9.20 11.02
N VAL A 54 5.17 -9.84 10.55
CA VAL A 54 4.80 -9.91 9.12
C VAL A 54 4.60 -8.51 8.53
N LEU A 55 3.99 -7.60 9.29
CA LEU A 55 3.73 -6.23 8.84
C LEU A 55 5.01 -5.39 8.79
N TYR A 56 5.89 -5.54 9.77
CA TYR A 56 7.12 -4.76 9.79
C TYR A 56 8.18 -5.29 8.83
N HIS A 57 8.16 -6.58 8.48
CA HIS A 57 9.02 -7.15 7.43
C HIS A 57 8.86 -6.42 6.08
N LEU A 58 7.65 -5.95 5.76
CA LEU A 58 7.39 -5.21 4.52
C LEU A 58 8.05 -3.81 4.48
N HIS A 59 8.46 -3.27 5.63
CA HIS A 59 9.09 -1.96 5.71
C HIS A 59 10.58 -2.07 6.06
N PRO A 60 11.51 -1.64 5.18
CA PRO A 60 12.94 -1.77 5.44
C PRO A 60 13.38 -0.95 6.67
N VAL A 61 14.18 -1.58 7.54
CA VAL A 61 14.67 -1.03 8.83
C VAL A 61 15.54 0.21 8.65
N LYS A 62 16.27 0.29 7.52
CA LYS A 62 17.25 1.34 7.26
C LYS A 62 17.19 1.73 5.79
N VAL A 63 16.67 2.92 5.52
CA VAL A 63 16.77 3.54 4.20
C VAL A 63 17.88 4.59 4.26
N LYS A 64 18.91 4.44 3.41
CA LYS A 64 19.98 5.44 3.34
C LYS A 64 19.39 6.75 2.79
N ARG A 65 19.55 7.87 3.51
CA ARG A 65 18.91 9.17 3.17
C ARG A 65 19.23 9.67 1.75
N HIS A 66 20.39 9.30 1.18
CA HIS A 66 20.74 9.66 -0.19
C HIS A 66 19.94 8.89 -1.26
N ALA A 67 19.42 7.69 -0.93
CA ALA A 67 18.61 6.88 -1.85
C ALA A 67 17.16 7.39 -1.96
N VAL A 68 16.72 8.23 -1.02
CA VAL A 68 15.36 8.83 -1.00
C VAL A 68 15.30 10.15 -1.77
N ARG A 69 16.43 10.66 -2.28
CA ARG A 69 16.40 11.86 -3.13
C ARG A 69 15.65 11.55 -4.42
N LEU A 70 14.40 12.03 -4.49
CA LEU A 70 13.48 11.91 -5.61
C LEU A 70 14.13 12.32 -6.94
N SER A 71 15.02 13.32 -6.89
CA SER A 71 15.71 13.88 -8.05
C SER A 71 16.70 12.93 -8.76
N TYR A 72 17.18 11.86 -8.10
CA TYR A 72 18.23 11.00 -8.68
C TYR A 72 17.70 9.69 -9.32
N THR A 73 16.49 9.25 -8.97
CA THR A 73 15.94 7.97 -9.45
C THR A 73 14.45 8.05 -9.82
N LEU A 74 13.85 9.25 -9.76
CA LEU A 74 12.43 9.54 -10.00
C LEU A 74 11.44 8.63 -9.23
N CYS A 75 11.93 7.85 -8.25
CA CYS A 75 11.20 6.74 -7.66
C CYS A 75 10.51 5.86 -8.73
N LEU A 76 11.18 5.57 -9.85
CA LEU A 76 10.53 4.91 -11.01
C LEU A 76 9.81 3.60 -10.67
N GLY A 77 10.39 2.82 -9.74
CA GLY A 77 9.72 1.61 -9.22
C GLY A 77 8.44 1.94 -8.46
N GLY A 78 8.48 2.87 -7.50
CA GLY A 78 7.30 3.30 -6.74
C GLY A 78 6.25 4.00 -7.61
N LEU A 79 6.68 4.78 -8.61
CA LEU A 79 5.81 5.43 -9.58
C LEU A 79 5.09 4.38 -10.45
N SER A 80 5.79 3.34 -10.92
CA SER A 80 5.15 2.25 -11.67
C SER A 80 4.11 1.49 -10.84
N PHE A 81 4.39 1.28 -9.54
CA PHE A 81 3.43 0.67 -8.60
C PHE A 81 2.22 1.58 -8.34
N PHE A 82 2.43 2.88 -8.18
CA PHE A 82 1.35 3.85 -8.06
C PHE A 82 0.46 3.88 -9.31
N LEU A 83 1.05 3.89 -10.50
CA LEU A 83 0.32 3.83 -11.77
C LEU A 83 -0.46 2.51 -11.89
N PHE A 84 0.10 1.39 -11.46
CA PHE A 84 -0.60 0.11 -11.44
C PHE A 84 -1.88 0.13 -10.58
N ILE A 85 -1.82 0.72 -9.38
CA ILE A 85 -3.00 0.89 -8.51
C ILE A 85 -4.04 1.79 -9.21
N LEU A 86 -3.59 2.91 -9.79
CA LEU A 86 -4.46 3.82 -10.53
C LEU A 86 -5.16 3.13 -11.71
N LEU A 87 -4.43 2.33 -12.50
CA LEU A 87 -5.00 1.53 -13.58
C LEU A 87 -6.00 0.50 -13.07
N THR A 88 -5.69 -0.16 -11.96
CA THR A 88 -6.58 -1.18 -11.38
C THR A 88 -7.91 -0.55 -10.96
N ILE A 89 -7.88 0.56 -10.23
CA ILE A 89 -9.10 1.26 -9.77
C ILE A 89 -9.92 1.74 -10.97
N THR A 90 -9.28 2.41 -11.93
CA THR A 90 -9.97 2.92 -13.13
C THR A 90 -10.46 1.79 -14.03
N GLY A 91 -9.76 0.67 -14.13
CA GLY A 91 -10.16 -0.51 -14.90
C GLY A 91 -11.36 -1.23 -14.30
N ILE A 92 -11.38 -1.41 -12.98
CA ILE A 92 -12.54 -1.97 -12.26
C ILE A 92 -13.77 -1.09 -12.48
N PHE A 93 -13.61 0.23 -12.40
CA PHE A 93 -14.71 1.17 -12.68
C PHE A 93 -15.26 0.99 -14.11
N LEU A 94 -14.39 0.88 -15.12
CA LEU A 94 -14.79 0.67 -16.51
C LEU A 94 -15.49 -0.69 -16.73
N MET A 95 -15.07 -1.74 -16.01
CA MET A 95 -15.67 -3.07 -16.09
C MET A 95 -17.15 -3.09 -15.71
N PHE A 96 -17.61 -2.23 -14.80
CA PHE A 96 -19.03 -2.17 -14.43
C PHE A 96 -19.94 -1.65 -15.56
N TYR A 97 -19.39 -0.90 -16.52
CA TYR A 97 -20.14 -0.26 -17.59
C TYR A 97 -19.86 -0.85 -18.99
N TYR A 98 -18.96 -1.83 -19.09
CA TYR A 98 -18.55 -2.42 -20.36
C TYR A 98 -18.98 -3.88 -20.48
N ARG A 99 -19.71 -4.24 -21.54
CA ARG A 99 -19.99 -5.64 -21.87
C ARG A 99 -19.05 -6.15 -22.95
N PRO A 100 -18.32 -7.27 -22.71
CA PRO A 100 -17.39 -7.84 -23.67
C PRO A 100 -18.10 -8.64 -24.78
N THR A 101 -18.99 -7.99 -25.54
CA THR A 101 -19.67 -8.60 -26.69
C THR A 101 -19.51 -7.71 -27.93
N ALA A 102 -19.20 -8.32 -29.07
CA ALA A 102 -18.95 -7.59 -30.32
C ALA A 102 -20.05 -6.58 -30.72
N PRO A 103 -21.35 -6.89 -30.65
CA PRO A 103 -22.39 -5.93 -31.05
C PRO A 103 -22.61 -4.79 -30.05
N ALA A 104 -22.31 -5.00 -28.76
CA ALA A 104 -22.54 -3.99 -27.72
C ALA A 104 -21.31 -3.14 -27.40
N ALA A 105 -20.10 -3.59 -27.74
CA ALA A 105 -18.86 -2.97 -27.30
C ALA A 105 -18.74 -1.47 -27.67
N TYR A 106 -19.15 -1.09 -28.88
CA TYR A 106 -19.10 0.31 -29.31
C TYR A 106 -20.15 1.16 -28.58
N ILE A 107 -21.38 0.66 -28.50
CA ILE A 107 -22.51 1.35 -27.87
C ILE A 107 -22.22 1.60 -26.39
N ASP A 108 -21.65 0.61 -25.69
CA ASP A 108 -21.30 0.74 -24.28
C ASP A 108 -20.19 1.79 -24.05
N VAL A 109 -19.21 1.91 -24.96
CA VAL A 109 -18.16 2.95 -24.89
C VAL A 109 -18.70 4.35 -25.19
N GLU A 110 -19.65 4.47 -26.12
CA GLU A 110 -20.34 5.72 -26.43
C GLU A 110 -21.23 6.17 -25.26
N ALA A 111 -22.00 5.25 -24.68
CA ALA A 111 -22.80 5.49 -23.49
C ALA A 111 -21.92 5.92 -22.31
N LEU A 112 -20.82 5.21 -22.05
CA LEU A 112 -19.85 5.61 -21.02
C LEU A 112 -19.34 7.05 -21.19
N SER A 113 -19.20 7.52 -22.43
CA SER A 113 -18.67 8.86 -22.71
C SER A 113 -19.72 9.97 -22.58
N THR A 114 -21.00 9.64 -22.72
CA THR A 114 -22.10 10.62 -22.82
C THR A 114 -23.08 10.58 -21.64
N SER A 115 -23.39 9.39 -21.11
CA SER A 115 -24.40 9.19 -20.07
C SER A 115 -23.81 9.01 -18.66
N VAL A 116 -22.53 8.67 -18.53
CA VAL A 116 -21.86 8.46 -17.23
C VAL A 116 -21.07 9.70 -16.82
N ALA A 117 -21.38 10.27 -15.66
CA ALA A 117 -20.63 11.38 -15.09
C ALA A 117 -19.16 10.98 -14.86
N PHE A 118 -18.22 11.78 -15.37
CA PHE A 118 -16.78 11.50 -15.41
C PHE A 118 -16.35 10.24 -16.21
N GLY A 119 -17.26 9.57 -16.93
CA GLY A 119 -16.90 8.35 -17.69
C GLY A 119 -15.85 8.59 -18.77
N SER A 120 -15.98 9.70 -19.53
CA SER A 120 -14.96 10.13 -20.50
C SER A 120 -13.61 10.46 -19.84
N LEU A 121 -13.62 11.08 -18.65
CA LEU A 121 -12.40 11.40 -17.90
C LEU A 121 -11.70 10.11 -17.45
N VAL A 122 -12.41 9.18 -16.82
CA VAL A 122 -11.85 7.91 -16.32
C VAL A 122 -11.29 7.07 -17.47
N ARG A 123 -11.98 7.02 -18.61
CA ARG A 123 -11.49 6.32 -19.80
C ARG A 123 -10.18 6.92 -20.32
N ASN A 124 -10.11 8.25 -20.43
CA ASN A 124 -8.89 8.93 -20.85
C ASN A 124 -7.76 8.73 -19.83
N LEU A 125 -8.07 8.82 -18.52
CA LEU A 125 -7.12 8.56 -17.45
C LEU A 125 -6.55 7.14 -17.51
N HIS A 126 -7.39 6.13 -17.76
CA HIS A 126 -6.95 4.74 -17.90
C HIS A 126 -6.03 4.56 -19.11
N ARG A 127 -6.36 5.18 -20.26
CA ARG A 127 -5.53 5.15 -21.48
C ARG A 127 -4.18 5.84 -21.29
N TRP A 128 -4.18 7.09 -20.80
CA TRP A 128 -2.95 7.84 -20.53
C TRP A 128 -2.12 7.19 -19.43
N GLY A 129 -2.77 6.66 -18.39
CA GLY A 129 -2.14 5.88 -17.33
C GLY A 129 -1.40 4.67 -17.90
N ALA A 130 -2.01 3.92 -18.83
CA ALA A 130 -1.35 2.76 -19.45
C ALA A 130 -0.09 3.14 -20.22
N HIS A 131 -0.12 4.24 -20.97
CA HIS A 131 1.08 4.75 -21.66
C HIS A 131 2.17 5.17 -20.67
N LEU A 132 1.81 5.87 -19.60
CA LEU A 132 2.75 6.27 -18.55
C LEU A 132 3.31 5.05 -17.80
N MET A 133 2.52 4.00 -17.58
CA MET A 133 2.98 2.78 -16.93
C MET A 133 4.07 2.10 -17.76
N VAL A 134 3.85 1.94 -19.06
CA VAL A 134 4.86 1.33 -19.95
C VAL A 134 6.14 2.17 -19.98
N LEU A 135 6.02 3.50 -20.08
CA LEU A 135 7.18 4.40 -20.06
C LEU A 135 7.96 4.33 -18.74
N THR A 136 7.26 4.35 -17.60
CA THR A 136 7.91 4.33 -16.28
C THR A 136 8.58 3.00 -15.97
N VAL A 137 7.96 1.87 -16.37
CA VAL A 137 8.58 0.54 -16.26
C VAL A 137 9.82 0.45 -17.16
N PHE A 138 9.74 0.95 -18.40
CA PHE A 138 10.89 0.97 -19.30
C PHE A 138 12.07 1.77 -18.71
N LEU A 139 11.79 2.97 -18.19
CA LEU A 139 12.79 3.78 -17.50
C LEU A 139 13.30 3.12 -16.20
N HIS A 140 12.44 2.39 -15.49
CA HIS A 140 12.86 1.64 -14.29
C HIS A 140 13.85 0.53 -14.65
N MET A 141 13.57 -0.24 -15.71
CA MET A 141 14.45 -1.30 -16.20
C MET A 141 15.78 -0.74 -16.71
N SER A 142 15.76 0.35 -17.49
CA SER A 142 16.98 0.99 -17.97
C SER A 142 17.84 1.48 -16.80
N ARG A 143 17.23 2.10 -15.77
CA ARG A 143 17.91 2.52 -14.54
C ARG A 143 18.56 1.35 -13.81
N VAL A 144 17.86 0.21 -13.65
CA VAL A 144 18.40 -0.99 -12.99
C VAL A 144 19.63 -1.53 -13.74
N PHE A 145 19.58 -1.50 -15.07
CA PHE A 145 20.69 -1.91 -15.93
C PHE A 145 21.90 -0.96 -15.79
N TYR A 146 21.70 0.35 -15.94
CA TYR A 146 22.79 1.34 -15.88
C TYR A 146 23.43 1.46 -14.49
N HIS A 147 22.67 1.29 -13.42
CA HIS A 147 23.23 1.28 -12.05
C HIS A 147 23.80 -0.08 -11.62
N GLY A 148 23.74 -1.11 -12.48
CA GLY A 148 24.25 -2.45 -12.17
C GLY A 148 23.56 -3.10 -10.97
N ALA A 149 22.33 -2.70 -10.66
CA ALA A 149 21.60 -3.16 -9.47
C ALA A 149 21.13 -4.63 -9.57
N TYR A 150 21.32 -5.27 -10.72
CA TYR A 150 21.08 -6.69 -10.93
C TYR A 150 22.27 -7.59 -10.49
N LYS A 151 23.42 -6.99 -10.16
CA LYS A 151 24.60 -7.75 -9.73
C LYS A 151 24.38 -8.38 -8.33
N PRO A 152 24.93 -9.57 -8.07
CA PRO A 152 24.83 -10.21 -6.76
C PRO A 152 25.45 -9.32 -5.66
N PRO A 153 24.85 -9.31 -4.45
CA PRO A 153 25.30 -8.50 -3.31
C PRO A 153 26.60 -8.99 -2.68
#